data_AF-A0A2N3EUU0-F1
#
_entry.id   AF-A0A2N3EUU0-F1
#
_cell.length_a   1.000
_cell.length_b   1.000
_cell.length_c   1.000
_cell.angle_alpha   90.00
_cell.angle_beta   90.00
_cell.angle_gamma   90.00
#
_symmetry.space_group_name_H-M   'P 1'
#
loop_
_entity.id
_entity.type
_entity.pdbx_description
1 polymer ?
#
loop_
_entity_poly.entity_id
_entity_poly.type
_entity_poly.pdbx_seq_one_letter_code
_entity_poly.pdbx_strand_id
1 'polypeptide(L)' 'MNITWLLRLARWARRPPGPRTVRLWLIVIGIALSIAGIEYLFGWPEALTLEPRRSVLRP' A
#
# COMPACT_ATOMS: atom_id res chain seq x y z
N MET A 1 -1.68 5.45 21.83
CA MET A 1 -2.43 6.18 20.78
C MET A 1 -2.01 7.63 20.83
N ASN A 2 -1.49 8.20 19.74
CA ASN A 2 -0.86 9.51 19.77
C ASN A 2 -1.80 10.55 19.13
N ILE A 3 -2.23 11.54 19.92
CA ILE A 3 -3.16 12.62 19.52
C ILE A 3 -2.65 13.41 18.30
N THR A 4 -1.34 13.46 18.11
CA THR A 4 -0.72 14.13 16.94
C THR A 4 -1.19 13.54 15.61
N TRP A 5 -1.49 12.24 15.54
CA TRP A 5 -2.04 11.61 14.34
C TRP A 5 -3.47 12.08 14.05
N LEU A 6 -4.31 12.17 15.08
CA LEU A 6 -5.70 12.67 14.94
C LEU A 6 -5.72 14.13 14.46
N LEU A 7 -4.84 14.97 15.02
CA LEU A 7 -4.73 16.37 14.59
C LEU A 7 -4.24 16.51 13.14
N ARG A 8 -3.37 15.60 12.68
CA ARG A 8 -2.89 15.58 11.29
C ARG A 8 -4.01 15.18 10.31
N LEU A 9 -4.80 14.16 10.66
CA LEU A 9 -5.97 13.74 9.87
C LEU A 9 -7.05 14.83 9.83
N ALA A 10 -7.34 15.46 10.96
CA ALA A 10 -8.27 16.59 11.03
C ALA A 10 -7.81 17.77 10.16
N ARG A 11 -6.49 18.01 10.07
CA ARG A 11 -5.93 19.04 9.19
C ARG A 11 -6.07 18.68 7.71
N TRP A 12 -5.89 17.41 7.34
CA TRP A 12 -6.16 16.93 5.98
C TRP A 12 -7.62 17.11 5.58
N ALA A 13 -8.58 16.85 6.49
CA ALA A 13 -10.00 17.07 6.21
C ALA A 13 -10.34 18.55 5.97
N ARG A 14 -9.70 19.47 6.69
CA ARG A 14 -9.94 20.93 6.58
C ARG A 14 -9.15 21.58 5.44
N ARG A 15 -7.96 21.07 5.12
CA ARG A 15 -7.07 21.55 4.06
C ARG A 15 -6.50 20.33 3.34
N PRO A 16 -7.24 19.79 2.36
CA PRO A 16 -6.78 18.62 1.65
C PRO A 16 -5.47 18.93 0.90
N PRO A 17 -4.56 17.95 0.76
CA PRO A 17 -3.42 18.08 -0.13
C PRO A 17 -3.90 18.39 -1.55
N GLY A 18 -3.10 19.14 -2.31
CA GLY A 18 -3.51 19.64 -3.61
C GLY A 18 -3.95 18.53 -4.58
N PRO A 19 -4.78 18.85 -5.59
CA PRO A 19 -5.40 17.86 -6.48
C PRO A 19 -4.39 16.97 -7.22
N ARG A 20 -3.17 17.46 -7.48
CA ARG A 20 -2.08 16.67 -8.07
C ARG A 20 -1.65 15.50 -7.18
N THR A 21 -1.47 15.76 -5.88
CA THR A 21 -1.07 14.74 -4.90
C THR A 21 -2.17 13.71 -4.73
N VAL A 22 -3.43 14.14 -4.59
CA VAL A 22 -4.57 13.23 -4.46
C VAL A 22 -4.69 12.31 -5.68
N ARG A 23 -4.50 12.85 -6.89
CA ARG A 23 -4.56 12.07 -8.13
C ARG A 23 -3.43 11.04 -8.22
N LEU A 24 -2.22 11.39 -7.78
CA LEU A 24 -1.11 10.44 -7.68
C LEU A 24 -1.47 9.26 -6.77
N TRP A 25 -1.96 9.53 -5.55
CA TRP A 25 -2.35 8.47 -4.62
C TRP A 25 -3.50 7.61 -5.17
N LEU A 26 -4.49 8.21 -5.81
CA LEU A 26 -5.59 7.47 -6.45
C LEU A 26 -5.10 6.55 -7.55
N ILE A 27 -4.15 7.01 -8.39
CA ILE A 27 -3.55 6.17 -9.44
C ILE A 27 -2.76 5.03 -8.82
N VAL A 28 -1.91 5.31 -7.83
CA VAL A 28 -1.10 4.30 -7.14
C VAL A 28 -1.97 3.23 -6.49
N ILE A 29 -3.00 3.65 -5.74
CA ILE A 29 -3.97 2.73 -5.12
C ILE A 29 -4.73 1.95 -6.19
N GLY A 30 -5.15 2.60 -7.28
CA GLY A 30 -5.83 1.95 -8.39
C GLY A 30 -4.97 0.86 -9.04
N ILE A 31 -3.68 1.11 -9.25
CA ILE A 31 -2.74 0.11 -9.78
C ILE A 31 -2.57 -1.04 -8.79
N ALA A 32 -2.33 -0.74 -7.50
CA ALA A 32 -2.16 -1.76 -6.47
C ALA A 32 -3.40 -2.66 -6.33
N LEU A 33 -4.60 -2.08 -6.33
CA LEU A 33 -5.86 -2.81 -6.27
C LEU A 33 -6.12 -3.61 -7.56
N SER A 34 -5.73 -3.08 -8.72
CA SER A 34 -5.85 -3.80 -9.98
C SER A 34 -4.98 -5.06 -9.98
N ILE A 35 -3.73 -4.93 -9.53
CA ILE A 35 -2.82 -6.06 -9.38
C ILE A 35 -3.42 -7.06 -8.39
N ALA A 36 -3.72 -6.64 -7.16
CA ALA A 36 -4.28 -7.51 -6.12
C ALA A 36 -5.59 -8.19 -6.54
N GLY A 37 -6.46 -7.49 -7.27
CA GLY A 37 -7.70 -8.07 -7.82
C GLY A 37 -7.42 -9.14 -8.86
N ILE A 38 -6.41 -8.94 -9.71
CA ILE A 38 -5.94 -9.96 -10.66
C ILE A 38 -5.34 -11.16 -9.91
N GLU A 39 -4.52 -10.95 -8.86
CA GLU A 39 -3.98 -12.05 -8.04
C GLU A 39 -5.08 -12.88 -7.39
N TYR A 40 -6.10 -12.21 -6.84
CA TYR A 40 -7.18 -12.86 -6.13
C TYR A 40 -8.09 -13.68 -7.07
N LEU A 41 -8.29 -13.20 -8.31
CA LEU A 41 -9.16 -13.85 -9.28
C LEU A 41 -8.46 -14.96 -10.09
N PHE A 42 -7.18 -14.80 -10.43
CA PHE A 42 -6.44 -15.75 -11.27
C PHE A 42 -5.47 -16.64 -10.47
N GLY A 43 -5.21 -16.31 -9.21
CA GLY A 43 -4.18 -16.95 -8.39
C GLY A 43 -2.79 -16.40 -8.68
N TRP A 44 -1.93 -16.41 -7.66
CA TRP A 44 -0.53 -15.96 -7.81
C TRP A 44 0.31 -17.11 -8.39
N PRO A 45 1.01 -16.90 -9.52
CA PRO A 45 1.80 -17.95 -10.14
C PRO A 45 3.05 -18.27 -9.32
N GLU A 46 3.41 -19.56 -9.24
CA GLU A 46 4.59 -20.03 -8.49
C GLU A 46 5.91 -19.38 -8.95
N ALA A 47 5.96 -18.87 -10.18
CA ALA A 47 7.09 -18.12 -10.71
C ALA A 47 7.34 -16.76 -10.00
N LEU A 48 6.34 -16.23 -9.30
CA LEU A 48 6.40 -15.01 -8.49
C LEU A 48 6.36 -15.31 -6.98
N THR A 49 6.30 -16.58 -6.58
CA THR A 49 6.44 -16.97 -5.18
C THR A 49 7.91 -16.78 -4.77
N LEU A 50 8.15 -15.88 -3.83
CA LEU A 50 9.48 -15.72 -3.24
C LEU A 50 9.84 -17.02 -2.50
N GLU A 51 10.88 -17.72 -2.97
CA GLU A 51 11.43 -18.83 -2.19
C GLU A 51 11.88 -18.27 -0.83
N PRO A 52 11.44 -18.89 0.29
CA PRO A 52 11.83 -18.42 1.61
C PRO A 52 13.36 -18.50 1.69
N ARG A 53 14.00 -17.33 1.66
CA ARG A 53 15.43 -17.19 1.90
C ARG A 53 15.65 -17.74 3.30
N ARG A 54 16.13 -18.97 3.41
CA ARG A 54 16.65 -19.55 4.65
C ARG A 54 17.69 -18.57 5.16
N SER A 55 17.31 -17.66 6.05
CA SER A 55 18.25 -16.93 6.87
C SER A 55 18.83 -17.97 7.80
N VAL A 56 19.94 -18.56 7.36
CA VAL A 56 20.82 -19.33 8.23
C VAL A 56 21.44 -18.31 9.18
N LEU A 57 20.65 -17.83 10.15
CA LEU A 57 21.18 -17.27 11.38
C LEU A 57 21.83 -18.45 12.09
N ARG A 58 23.12 -18.65 11.81
CA ARG A 58 23.97 -19.49 12.63
C ARG A 58 24.19 -18.75 13.96
N PRO A 59 24.06 -19.43 15.11
CA PRO A 59 24.20 -18.85 16.44
C PRO A 59 25.61 -18.32 16.70
#